data_AF-A0A5C6VL34-F1
#
_entry.id   AF-A0A5C6VL34-F1
#
_cell.length_a   1.000
_cell.length_b   1.000
_cell.length_c   1.000
_cell.angle_alpha   90.00
_cell.angle_beta   90.00
_cell.angle_gamma   90.00
#
_symmetry.space_group_name_H-M   'P 1'
#
loop_
_entity.id
_entity.type
_entity.pdbx_description
1 polymer ?
#
loop_
_entity_poly.entity_id
_entity_poly.type
_entity_poly.pdbx_seq_one_letter_code
_entity_poly.pdbx_strand_id
1 'polypeptide(L)'
;MSQIENQTNADSPEVKARSKKMLLYIGIFSIVMLFGGLTSAYIVSQADGFWVDITLPSGFYISSAVLLLSSFTIWKALQKARNNQNPTALVMVTLLLGIAFALIQFESWNQLTEKGSYFIGSLNDLKGTHGEDYTFIYKGQKLVEVDGEFYSPDDKYYENPLKDKILGSRNSASSYIFILSAVHLLHLLGGLIYLLVVYIESKKGKYQGGNTLRLELCGTYWHFLDGLWLYLFLFLLFIH
;
A
#
# COMPACT_ATOMS: atom_id res chain seq x y z
N MET A 1 14.65 -49.76 -1.85
CA MET A 1 13.20 -49.50 -1.78
C MET A 1 12.89 -48.12 -1.20
N SER A 2 13.41 -47.74 -0.02
CA SER A 2 13.01 -46.49 0.66
C SER A 2 13.38 -45.17 -0.06
N GLN A 3 14.52 -45.10 -0.75
CA GLN A 3 14.93 -43.85 -1.45
C GLN A 3 14.07 -43.54 -2.68
N ILE A 4 13.61 -44.57 -3.41
CA ILE A 4 12.74 -44.45 -4.59
C ILE A 4 11.30 -44.14 -4.17
N GLU A 5 10.84 -44.72 -3.06
CA GLU A 5 9.54 -44.43 -2.44
C GLU A 5 9.47 -43.00 -1.88
N ASN A 6 10.57 -42.48 -1.35
CA ASN A 6 10.65 -41.10 -0.85
C ASN A 6 10.70 -40.06 -1.99
N GLN A 7 11.39 -40.37 -3.10
CA GLN A 7 11.41 -39.52 -4.30
C GLN A 7 10.06 -39.48 -5.03
N THR A 8 9.34 -40.61 -5.10
CA THR A 8 8.00 -40.67 -5.70
C THR A 8 6.96 -39.89 -4.87
N ASN A 9 7.12 -39.83 -3.55
CA ASN A 9 6.28 -39.02 -2.67
C ASN A 9 6.58 -37.51 -2.80
N ALA A 10 7.86 -37.14 -2.90
CA ALA A 10 8.31 -35.75 -3.04
C ALA A 10 7.91 -35.08 -4.38
N ASP A 11 7.82 -35.85 -5.47
CA ASP A 11 7.45 -35.31 -6.79
C ASP A 11 5.93 -35.24 -7.04
N SER A 12 5.13 -35.73 -6.10
CA SER A 12 3.67 -35.75 -6.21
C SER A 12 3.05 -34.34 -6.39
N PRO A 13 1.98 -34.19 -7.19
CA PRO A 13 1.31 -32.91 -7.39
C PRO A 13 0.86 -32.23 -6.08
N GLU A 14 0.47 -33.02 -5.08
CA GLU A 14 0.03 -32.54 -3.76
C GLU A 14 1.17 -31.95 -2.94
N VAL A 15 2.33 -32.62 -2.89
CA VAL A 15 3.51 -32.10 -2.19
C VAL A 15 4.00 -30.81 -2.85
N LYS A 16 4.03 -30.76 -4.19
CA LYS A 16 4.34 -29.52 -4.93
C LYS A 16 3.35 -28.39 -4.63
N ALA A 17 2.05 -28.69 -4.51
CA ALA A 17 1.03 -27.71 -4.17
C ALA A 17 1.22 -27.14 -2.77
N ARG A 18 1.46 -28.01 -1.78
CA ARG A 18 1.72 -27.64 -0.40
C ARG A 18 2.96 -26.76 -0.27
N SER A 19 4.06 -27.13 -0.92
CA SER A 19 5.30 -26.35 -0.91
C SER A 19 5.12 -24.94 -1.48
N LYS A 20 4.35 -24.80 -2.57
CA LYS A 20 4.05 -23.47 -3.15
C LYS A 20 3.21 -22.60 -2.22
N LYS A 21 2.19 -23.18 -1.56
CA LYS A 21 1.39 -22.47 -0.56
C LYS A 21 2.26 -22.02 0.62
N MET A 22 3.14 -22.89 1.10
CA MET A 22 4.07 -22.56 2.17
C MET A 22 5.01 -21.41 1.79
N LEU A 23 5.62 -21.45 0.60
CA LEU A 23 6.46 -20.36 0.10
C LEU A 23 5.71 -19.03 0.00
N LEU A 24 4.45 -19.07 -0.46
CA LEU A 24 3.59 -17.88 -0.49
C LEU A 24 3.39 -17.30 0.90
N TYR A 25 3.06 -18.12 1.90
CA TYR A 25 2.84 -17.64 3.27
C TYR A 25 4.11 -17.10 3.93
N ILE A 26 5.27 -17.72 3.68
CA ILE A 26 6.56 -17.19 4.14
C ILE A 26 6.81 -15.81 3.51
N GLY A 27 6.55 -15.66 2.21
CA GLY A 27 6.64 -14.38 1.51
C GLY A 27 5.72 -13.31 2.12
N ILE A 28 4.44 -13.66 2.33
CA ILE A 28 3.45 -12.79 2.98
C ILE A 28 3.94 -12.35 4.36
N PHE A 29 4.41 -13.28 5.19
CA PHE A 29 4.92 -12.97 6.53
C PHE A 29 6.10 -11.98 6.49
N SER A 30 7.05 -12.18 5.57
CA SER A 30 8.17 -11.25 5.38
C SER A 30 7.71 -9.85 4.99
N ILE A 31 6.70 -9.74 4.12
CA ILE A 31 6.13 -8.45 3.71
C ILE A 31 5.44 -7.78 4.92
N VAL A 32 4.65 -8.52 5.69
CA VAL A 32 4.02 -8.00 6.91
C VAL A 32 5.07 -7.45 7.88
N MET A 33 6.16 -8.17 8.10
CA MET A 33 7.25 -7.72 8.98
C MET A 33 7.94 -6.46 8.45
N LEU A 34 8.18 -6.36 7.13
CA LEU A 34 8.74 -5.17 6.50
C LEU A 34 7.86 -3.93 6.71
N PHE A 35 6.56 -4.04 6.44
CA PHE A 35 5.62 -2.94 6.60
C PHE A 35 5.39 -2.59 8.08
N GLY A 36 5.33 -3.58 8.96
CA GLY A 36 5.25 -3.36 10.41
C GLY A 36 6.47 -2.61 10.94
N GLY A 37 7.68 -2.96 10.48
CA GLY A 37 8.91 -2.26 10.85
C GLY A 37 8.94 -0.81 10.35
N LEU A 38 8.56 -0.57 9.09
CA LEU A 38 8.54 0.78 8.51
C LEU A 38 7.47 1.68 9.15
N THR A 39 6.28 1.16 9.43
CA THR A 39 5.23 1.91 10.13
C THR A 39 5.59 2.19 11.60
N SER A 40 6.27 1.26 12.27
CA SER A 40 6.81 1.52 13.63
C SER A 40 7.89 2.61 13.62
N ALA A 41 8.82 2.56 12.66
CA ALA A 41 9.85 3.58 12.50
C ALA A 41 9.25 4.97 12.22
N TYR A 42 8.17 5.02 11.45
CA TYR A 42 7.41 6.25 11.19
C TYR A 42 6.82 6.84 12.48
N ILE A 43 6.10 6.03 13.28
CA ILE A 43 5.45 6.50 14.52
C ILE A 43 6.51 7.03 15.50
N VAL A 44 7.61 6.28 15.68
CA VAL A 44 8.69 6.68 16.58
C VAL A 44 9.36 7.98 16.09
N SER A 45 9.54 8.15 14.78
CA SER A 45 10.15 9.35 14.21
C SER A 45 9.24 10.58 14.28
N GLN A 46 7.92 10.40 14.34
CA GLN A 46 6.95 11.47 14.51
C GLN A 46 7.01 12.11 15.91
N ALA A 47 7.42 11.37 16.94
CA ALA A 47 7.36 11.84 18.34
C ALA A 47 8.35 12.98 18.67
N ASP A 48 9.46 13.09 17.94
CA ASP A 48 10.58 13.99 18.30
C ASP A 48 10.75 15.19 17.33
N GLY A 49 9.89 15.37 16.31
CA GLY A 49 10.08 16.34 15.23
C GLY A 49 8.95 17.35 15.00
N PHE A 50 9.19 18.31 14.10
CA PHE A 50 8.13 19.12 13.48
C PHE A 50 7.37 18.25 12.47
N TRP A 51 6.05 18.38 12.47
CA TRP A 51 5.15 17.54 11.71
C TRP A 51 4.23 18.35 10.80
N VAL A 52 3.86 17.77 9.67
CA VAL A 52 2.94 18.38 8.71
C VAL A 52 1.74 17.47 8.57
N ASP A 53 0.57 17.99 8.93
CA ASP A 53 -0.70 17.33 8.66
C ASP A 53 -1.14 17.65 7.22
N ILE A 54 -1.54 16.62 6.45
CA ILE A 54 -1.84 16.69 5.02
C ILE A 54 -3.22 16.09 4.81
N THR A 55 -4.11 16.86 4.21
CA THR A 55 -5.46 16.37 3.87
C THR A 55 -5.39 15.31 2.77
N LEU A 56 -5.93 14.12 3.03
CA LEU A 56 -5.97 13.01 2.08
C LEU A 56 -6.90 13.34 0.88
N PRO A 57 -6.41 13.29 -0.37
CA PRO A 57 -7.24 13.45 -1.56
C PRO A 57 -8.37 12.42 -1.65
N SER A 58 -9.49 12.80 -2.27
CA SER A 58 -10.65 11.93 -2.49
C SER A 58 -10.31 10.64 -3.27
N GLY A 59 -9.25 10.68 -4.09
CA GLY A 59 -8.77 9.52 -4.86
C GLY A 59 -8.36 8.32 -3.99
N PHE A 60 -7.85 8.54 -2.78
CA PHE A 60 -7.52 7.43 -1.85
C PHE A 60 -8.77 6.65 -1.43
N TYR A 61 -9.90 7.34 -1.21
CA TYR A 61 -11.18 6.71 -0.87
C TYR A 61 -11.76 5.94 -2.05
N ILE A 62 -11.75 6.53 -3.25
CA ILE A 62 -12.25 5.89 -4.48
C ILE A 62 -11.42 4.64 -4.80
N SER A 63 -10.09 4.74 -4.71
CA SER A 63 -9.20 3.60 -4.96
C SER A 63 -9.47 2.43 -3.99
N SER A 64 -9.78 2.72 -2.73
CA SER A 64 -10.12 1.71 -1.73
C SER A 64 -11.44 0.98 -2.06
N ALA A 65 -12.43 1.69 -2.63
CA ALA A 65 -13.65 1.06 -3.13
C ALA A 65 -13.39 0.16 -4.35
N VAL A 66 -12.58 0.62 -5.31
CA VAL A 66 -12.16 -0.16 -6.50
C VAL A 66 -11.43 -1.45 -6.08
N LEU A 67 -10.59 -1.36 -5.06
CA LEU A 67 -9.84 -2.46 -4.50
C LEU A 67 -10.75 -3.53 -3.89
N LEU A 68 -11.74 -3.14 -3.09
CA LEU A 68 -12.74 -4.09 -2.55
C LEU A 68 -13.51 -4.81 -3.65
N LEU A 69 -13.89 -4.09 -4.72
CA LEU A 69 -14.55 -4.68 -5.88
C LEU A 69 -13.64 -5.69 -6.61
N SER A 70 -12.34 -5.35 -6.75
CA SER A 70 -11.33 -6.24 -7.35
C SER A 70 -11.14 -7.53 -6.55
N SER A 71 -11.07 -7.41 -5.23
CA SER A 71 -11.00 -8.55 -4.32
C SER A 71 -12.22 -9.48 -4.49
N PHE A 72 -13.42 -8.89 -4.56
CA PHE A 72 -14.63 -9.66 -4.78
C PHE A 72 -14.66 -10.38 -6.13
N THR A 73 -14.15 -9.74 -7.19
CA THR A 73 -14.15 -10.32 -8.54
C THR A 73 -13.21 -11.53 -8.65
N ILE A 74 -12.03 -11.50 -8.02
CA ILE A 74 -11.10 -12.64 -8.07
C ILE A 74 -11.61 -13.82 -7.21
N TRP A 75 -12.26 -13.53 -6.08
CA TRP A 75 -12.92 -14.55 -5.26
C TRP A 75 -14.03 -15.27 -6.05
N LYS A 76 -14.85 -14.52 -6.80
CA LYS A 76 -15.85 -15.11 -7.72
C LYS A 76 -15.20 -15.88 -8.86
N ALA A 77 -14.08 -15.39 -9.41
CA ALA A 77 -13.34 -16.09 -10.46
C ALA A 77 -12.87 -17.47 -9.98
N LEU A 78 -12.35 -17.55 -8.76
CA LEU A 78 -11.90 -18.80 -8.16
C LEU A 78 -13.06 -19.79 -7.94
N GLN A 79 -14.22 -19.32 -7.45
CA GLN A 79 -15.41 -20.17 -7.34
C GLN A 79 -15.86 -20.71 -8.69
N LYS A 80 -15.87 -19.86 -9.72
CA LYS A 80 -16.22 -20.25 -11.08
C LYS A 80 -15.28 -21.33 -11.62
N ALA A 81 -13.97 -21.17 -11.41
CA ALA A 81 -12.97 -22.17 -11.78
C ALA A 81 -13.12 -23.49 -11.02
N ARG A 82 -13.44 -23.45 -9.71
CA ARG A 82 -13.72 -24.64 -8.89
C ARG A 82 -14.95 -25.40 -9.39
N ASN A 83 -15.96 -24.70 -9.89
CA ASN A 83 -17.14 -25.29 -10.52
C ASN A 83 -16.92 -25.69 -11.99
N ASN A 84 -15.65 -25.79 -12.43
CA ASN A 84 -15.24 -26.17 -13.79
C ASN A 84 -15.76 -25.24 -14.90
N GLN A 85 -16.11 -24.00 -14.56
CA GLN A 85 -16.57 -22.98 -15.50
C GLN A 85 -15.43 -22.03 -15.85
N ASN A 86 -15.54 -21.36 -17.00
CA ASN A 86 -14.50 -20.44 -17.47
C ASN A 86 -14.40 -19.14 -16.62
N PRO A 87 -13.28 -18.90 -15.90
CA PRO A 87 -13.13 -17.71 -15.04
C PRO A 87 -12.61 -16.48 -15.79
N THR A 88 -12.24 -16.60 -17.08
CA THR A 88 -11.49 -15.58 -17.84
C THR A 88 -12.08 -14.17 -17.76
N ALA A 89 -13.40 -14.04 -17.89
CA ALA A 89 -14.05 -12.72 -17.84
C ALA A 89 -13.87 -12.04 -16.48
N LEU A 90 -13.98 -12.78 -15.37
CA LEU A 90 -13.84 -12.23 -14.01
C LEU A 90 -12.37 -11.91 -13.69
N VAL A 91 -11.43 -12.72 -14.18
CA VAL A 91 -10.00 -12.42 -14.06
C VAL A 91 -9.65 -11.15 -14.86
N MET A 92 -10.25 -10.96 -16.04
CA MET A 92 -10.07 -9.74 -16.83
C MET A 92 -10.59 -8.51 -16.10
N VAL A 93 -11.78 -8.59 -15.50
CA VAL A 93 -12.33 -7.50 -14.69
C VAL A 93 -11.41 -7.18 -13.51
N THR A 94 -10.90 -8.20 -12.81
CA THR A 94 -9.95 -8.01 -11.71
C THR A 94 -8.68 -7.28 -12.18
N LEU A 95 -8.11 -7.69 -13.32
CA LEU A 95 -6.93 -7.05 -13.89
C LEU A 95 -7.19 -5.58 -14.25
N LEU A 96 -8.33 -5.27 -14.87
CA LEU A 96 -8.72 -3.91 -15.22
C LEU A 96 -8.93 -3.05 -13.98
N LEU A 97 -9.58 -3.59 -12.93
CA LEU A 97 -9.75 -2.89 -11.66
C LEU A 97 -8.42 -2.66 -10.95
N GLY A 98 -7.49 -3.61 -11.00
CA GLY A 98 -6.14 -3.44 -10.47
C GLY A 98 -5.34 -2.36 -11.19
N ILE A 99 -5.47 -2.25 -12.51
CA ILE A 99 -4.86 -1.16 -13.29
C ILE A 99 -5.52 0.18 -12.94
N ALA A 100 -6.85 0.23 -12.87
CA ALA A 100 -7.58 1.43 -12.47
C ALA A 100 -7.17 1.90 -11.07
N PHE A 101 -7.02 0.97 -10.12
CA PHE A 101 -6.48 1.25 -8.79
C PHE A 101 -5.08 1.87 -8.86
N ALA A 102 -4.16 1.29 -9.63
CA ALA A 102 -2.81 1.82 -9.79
C ALA A 102 -2.78 3.24 -10.38
N LEU A 103 -3.64 3.52 -11.36
CA LEU A 103 -3.76 4.85 -11.98
C LEU A 103 -4.31 5.89 -11.01
N ILE A 104 -5.39 5.56 -10.29
CA ILE A 104 -5.98 6.46 -9.28
C ILE A 104 -4.97 6.72 -8.16
N GLN A 105 -4.22 5.70 -7.75
CA GLN A 105 -3.15 5.84 -6.77
C GLN A 105 -2.08 6.81 -7.26
N PHE A 106 -1.55 6.60 -8.47
CA PHE A 106 -0.55 7.49 -9.05
C PHE A 106 -1.02 8.94 -9.10
N GLU A 107 -2.26 9.17 -9.54
CA GLU A 107 -2.87 10.50 -9.57
C GLU A 107 -3.03 11.11 -8.18
N SER A 108 -3.47 10.33 -7.19
CA SER A 108 -3.63 10.81 -5.81
C SER A 108 -2.29 11.19 -5.18
N TRP A 109 -1.23 10.44 -5.49
CA TRP A 109 0.15 10.78 -5.08
C TRP A 109 0.68 12.02 -5.80
N ASN A 110 0.36 12.21 -7.08
CA ASN A 110 0.71 13.43 -7.80
C ASN A 110 0.05 14.65 -7.16
N GLN A 111 -1.23 14.58 -6.80
CA GLN A 111 -1.93 15.66 -6.10
C GLN A 111 -1.28 16.00 -4.75
N LEU A 112 -0.83 15.00 -3.99
CA LEU A 112 -0.08 15.23 -2.75
C LEU A 112 1.28 15.90 -3.00
N THR A 113 1.95 15.55 -4.09
CA THR A 113 3.25 16.11 -4.46
C THR A 113 3.12 17.55 -4.96
N GLU A 114 2.05 17.85 -5.71
CA GLU A 114 1.71 19.22 -6.15
C GLU A 114 1.38 20.15 -4.98
N LYS A 115 0.78 19.62 -3.92
CA LYS A 115 0.51 20.33 -2.64
C LYS A 115 1.75 20.45 -1.72
N GLY A 116 2.94 20.11 -2.21
CA GLY A 116 4.22 20.36 -1.52
C GLY A 116 4.79 19.20 -0.71
N SER A 117 4.14 18.03 -0.65
CA SER A 117 4.69 16.87 0.06
C SER A 117 5.76 16.17 -0.80
N TYR A 118 6.99 16.68 -0.82
CA TYR A 118 8.09 16.10 -1.60
C TYR A 118 8.80 14.92 -0.89
N PHE A 119 9.35 14.01 -1.71
CA PHE A 119 10.14 12.83 -1.32
C PHE A 119 11.40 13.19 -0.49
N ILE A 120 12.07 14.28 -0.87
CA ILE A 120 13.23 14.90 -0.23
C ILE A 120 13.02 16.40 -0.39
N GLY A 121 12.42 17.05 0.61
CA GLY A 121 12.21 18.50 0.63
C GLY A 121 12.46 19.03 2.03
N SER A 122 13.00 20.24 2.12
CA SER A 122 12.95 20.98 3.38
C SER A 122 11.50 21.42 3.65
N LEU A 123 11.14 21.71 4.89
CA LEU A 123 9.83 22.35 5.18
C LEU A 123 9.68 23.70 4.44
N ASN A 124 10.78 24.27 3.92
CA ASN A 124 10.82 25.46 3.06
C ASN A 124 10.19 25.23 1.68
N ASP A 125 10.10 23.98 1.23
CA ASP A 125 9.68 23.64 -0.13
C ASP A 125 8.16 23.40 -0.23
N LEU A 126 7.42 23.52 0.89
CA LEU A 126 5.97 23.39 0.92
C LEU A 126 5.33 24.51 0.09
N LYS A 127 4.56 24.13 -0.93
CA LYS A 127 3.74 25.04 -1.74
C LYS A 127 2.27 24.75 -1.44
N GLY A 128 1.62 25.65 -0.71
CA GLY A 128 0.22 25.55 -0.31
C GLY A 128 -0.12 26.65 0.69
N THR A 129 -1.39 26.75 1.08
CA THR A 129 -1.82 27.73 2.09
C THR A 129 -1.84 27.06 3.47
N HIS A 130 -1.06 27.59 4.42
CA HIS A 130 -1.08 27.12 5.80
C HIS A 130 -2.50 27.30 6.41
N GLY A 131 -3.02 26.24 7.02
CA GLY A 131 -4.39 26.18 7.56
C GLY A 131 -5.45 25.60 6.63
N GLU A 132 -5.20 25.51 5.32
CA GLU A 132 -6.09 24.84 4.35
C GLU A 132 -5.48 23.55 3.80
N ASP A 133 -4.25 23.64 3.29
CA ASP A 133 -3.57 22.50 2.65
C ASP A 133 -2.63 21.75 3.60
N TYR A 134 -2.05 22.46 4.57
CA TYR A 134 -1.19 21.88 5.58
C TYR A 134 -1.19 22.66 6.89
N THR A 135 -0.92 21.98 8.01
CA THR A 135 -0.71 22.60 9.33
C THR A 135 0.55 22.06 9.98
N PHE A 136 1.38 22.93 10.55
CA PHE A 136 2.54 22.49 11.32
C PHE A 136 2.13 22.08 12.74
N ILE A 137 2.62 20.92 13.17
CA ILE A 137 2.45 20.40 14.52
C ILE A 137 3.83 20.26 15.16
N TYR A 138 3.99 20.76 16.38
CA TYR A 138 5.20 20.59 17.18
C TYR A 138 4.82 20.05 18.56
N LYS A 139 5.43 18.94 18.98
CA LYS A 139 5.11 18.27 20.27
C LYS A 139 3.61 18.03 20.50
N GLY A 140 2.86 17.72 19.43
CA GLY A 140 1.42 17.47 19.50
C GLY A 140 0.53 18.72 19.54
N GLN A 141 1.08 19.93 19.41
CA GLN A 141 0.32 21.17 19.34
C GLN A 141 0.41 21.80 17.94
N LYS A 142 -0.73 22.29 17.40
CA LYS A 142 -0.79 23.00 16.11
C LYS A 142 -0.17 24.39 16.28
N LEU A 143 0.84 24.72 15.49
CA LEU A 143 1.51 26.02 15.57
C LEU A 143 0.59 27.14 15.09
N VAL A 144 0.69 28.30 15.76
CA VAL A 144 -0.04 29.52 15.36
C VAL A 144 0.88 30.35 14.48
N GLU A 145 0.36 30.79 13.33
CA GLU A 145 1.05 31.70 12.43
C GLU A 145 0.61 33.14 12.75
N VAL A 146 1.58 34.00 13.05
CA VAL A 146 1.37 35.45 13.24
C VAL A 146 2.44 36.17 12.44
N ASP A 147 2.03 37.09 11.55
CA ASP A 147 2.92 37.90 10.70
C ASP A 147 3.94 37.10 9.86
N GLY A 148 3.60 35.86 9.46
CA GLY A 148 4.48 34.99 8.65
C GLY A 148 5.60 34.29 9.44
N GLU A 149 5.49 34.31 10.77
CA GLU A 149 6.33 33.57 11.72
C GLU A 149 5.47 32.52 12.46
N PHE A 150 6.08 31.37 12.80
CA PHE A 150 5.39 30.25 13.45
C PHE A 150 5.74 30.19 14.93
N TYR A 151 4.74 30.07 15.81
CA TYR A 151 4.90 30.05 17.26
C TYR A 151 4.20 28.86 17.90
N SER A 152 4.74 28.39 19.02
CA SER A 152 4.08 27.38 19.85
C SER A 152 2.81 27.99 20.49
N PRO A 153 1.68 27.27 20.59
CA PRO A 153 0.48 27.78 21.28
C PRO A 153 0.70 28.20 22.74
N ASP A 154 1.70 27.58 23.40
CA ASP A 154 2.13 27.93 24.75
C ASP A 154 2.85 29.30 24.83
N ASP A 155 3.36 29.83 23.71
CA ASP A 155 4.00 31.15 23.63
C ASP A 155 2.95 32.24 23.38
N LYS A 156 2.27 32.63 24.46
CA LYS A 156 1.20 33.65 24.44
C LYS A 156 1.65 35.04 23.94
N TYR A 157 2.95 35.32 23.97
CA TYR A 157 3.52 36.63 23.61
C TYR A 157 4.28 36.63 22.28
N TYR A 158 4.34 35.48 21.59
CA TYR A 158 5.00 35.34 20.30
C TYR A 158 6.47 35.81 20.33
N GLU A 159 7.19 35.50 21.40
CA GLU A 159 8.57 35.95 21.59
C GLU A 159 9.59 35.04 20.90
N ASN A 160 9.26 33.76 20.70
CA ASN A 160 10.18 32.74 20.20
C ASN A 160 9.73 32.21 18.84
N PRO A 161 10.11 32.87 17.72
CA PRO A 161 9.78 32.38 16.39
C PRO A 161 10.46 31.02 16.14
N LEU A 162 9.68 30.05 15.67
CA LEU A 162 10.15 28.69 15.34
C LEU A 162 10.50 28.53 13.87
N LYS A 163 10.32 29.56 13.05
CA LYS A 163 10.54 29.52 11.61
C LYS A 163 11.93 29.01 11.25
N ASP A 164 13.01 29.55 11.83
CA ASP A 164 14.38 29.08 11.54
C ASP A 164 14.60 27.61 11.91
N LYS A 165 13.93 27.13 12.97
CA LYS A 165 13.98 25.71 13.38
C LYS A 165 13.19 24.82 12.43
N ILE A 166 12.02 25.28 11.97
CA ILE A 166 11.19 24.61 10.96
C ILE A 166 11.97 24.53 9.65
N LEU A 167 12.54 25.66 9.21
CA LEU A 167 13.23 25.76 7.93
C LEU A 167 14.54 24.95 7.87
N GLY A 168 15.18 24.74 9.03
CA GLY A 168 16.36 23.87 9.18
C GLY A 168 16.02 22.39 9.45
N SER A 169 14.75 22.06 9.69
CA SER A 169 14.33 20.69 9.99
C SER A 169 14.04 19.91 8.70
N ARG A 170 14.54 18.67 8.63
CA ARG A 170 14.21 17.74 7.54
C ARG A 170 12.82 17.16 7.79
N ASN A 171 12.02 17.09 6.73
CA ASN A 171 10.78 16.35 6.73
C ASN A 171 11.04 14.82 6.68
N SER A 172 11.50 14.24 7.80
CA SER A 172 11.78 12.80 7.93
C SER A 172 10.51 11.97 7.79
N ALA A 173 9.40 12.51 8.27
CA ALA A 173 8.03 12.00 8.19
C ALA A 173 7.58 11.61 6.77
N SER A 174 7.64 12.57 5.83
CA SER A 174 7.23 12.34 4.45
C SER A 174 8.09 11.25 3.80
N SER A 175 9.40 11.20 4.08
CA SER A 175 10.27 10.16 3.52
C SER A 175 9.82 8.74 3.87
N TYR A 176 9.33 8.50 5.08
CA TYR A 176 8.79 7.18 5.47
C TYR A 176 7.49 6.84 4.75
N ILE A 177 6.54 7.78 4.63
CA ILE A 177 5.29 7.59 3.87
C ILE A 177 5.60 7.25 2.41
N PHE A 178 6.58 7.94 1.81
CA PHE A 178 7.01 7.66 0.44
C PHE A 178 7.64 6.28 0.30
N ILE A 179 8.52 5.86 1.22
CA ILE A 179 9.12 4.52 1.19
C ILE A 179 8.05 3.44 1.34
N LEU A 180 7.12 3.58 2.29
CA LEU A 180 5.98 2.68 2.47
C LEU A 180 5.18 2.53 1.17
N SER A 181 4.90 3.65 0.52
CA SER A 181 4.09 3.70 -0.70
C SER A 181 4.83 3.16 -1.93
N ALA A 182 6.12 3.45 -2.06
CA ALA A 182 6.97 2.93 -3.13
C ALA A 182 7.13 1.41 -3.03
N VAL A 183 7.39 0.89 -1.82
CA VAL A 183 7.47 -0.56 -1.58
C VAL A 183 6.10 -1.20 -1.85
N HIS A 184 5.00 -0.57 -1.45
CA HIS A 184 3.65 -1.07 -1.76
C HIS A 184 3.41 -1.13 -3.28
N LEU A 185 3.76 -0.08 -4.01
CA LEU A 185 3.62 -0.01 -5.47
C LEU A 185 4.43 -1.11 -6.17
N LEU A 186 5.63 -1.43 -5.66
CA LEU A 186 6.44 -2.54 -6.16
C LEU A 186 5.72 -3.89 -6.01
N HIS A 187 5.11 -4.14 -4.86
CA HIS A 187 4.33 -5.37 -4.63
C HIS A 187 3.07 -5.44 -5.49
N LEU A 188 2.41 -4.29 -5.71
CA LEU A 188 1.29 -4.14 -6.64
C LEU A 188 1.70 -4.47 -8.07
N LEU A 189 2.84 -3.96 -8.54
CA LEU A 189 3.38 -4.29 -9.86
C LEU A 189 3.59 -5.80 -10.01
N GLY A 190 4.20 -6.45 -9.01
CA GLY A 190 4.35 -7.90 -8.98
C GLY A 190 3.01 -8.65 -9.02
N GLY A 191 2.01 -8.15 -8.28
CA GLY A 191 0.64 -8.69 -8.30
C GLY A 191 -0.05 -8.57 -9.65
N LEU A 192 0.08 -7.41 -10.30
CA LEU A 192 -0.48 -7.15 -11.63
C LEU A 192 0.15 -8.04 -12.69
N ILE A 193 1.46 -8.24 -12.64
CA ILE A 193 2.17 -9.20 -13.51
C ILE A 193 1.63 -10.60 -13.29
N TYR A 194 1.43 -11.03 -12.04
CA TYR A 194 0.90 -12.36 -11.75
C TYR A 194 -0.55 -12.53 -12.23
N LEU A 195 -1.41 -11.52 -12.03
CA LEU A 195 -2.77 -11.50 -12.58
C LEU A 195 -2.78 -11.59 -14.11
N LEU A 196 -1.87 -10.89 -14.79
CA LEU A 196 -1.74 -10.96 -16.24
C LEU A 196 -1.37 -12.38 -16.70
N VAL A 197 -0.44 -13.05 -15.99
CA VAL A 197 -0.10 -14.45 -16.28
C VAL A 197 -1.32 -15.35 -16.11
N VAL A 198 -2.05 -15.24 -15.00
CA VAL A 198 -3.26 -16.03 -14.74
C VAL A 198 -4.36 -15.74 -15.76
N TYR A 199 -4.50 -14.50 -16.21
CA TYR A 199 -5.42 -14.14 -17.29
C TYR A 199 -5.07 -14.86 -18.60
N ILE A 200 -3.80 -14.84 -19.02
CA ILE A 200 -3.34 -15.54 -20.22
C ILE A 200 -3.59 -17.05 -20.09
N GLU A 201 -3.35 -17.63 -18.91
CA GLU A 201 -3.60 -19.05 -18.64
C GLU A 201 -5.10 -19.41 -18.63
N SER A 202 -5.96 -18.49 -18.16
CA SER A 202 -7.41 -18.66 -18.17
C SER A 202 -7.96 -18.75 -19.59
N LYS A 203 -7.45 -17.93 -20.52
CA LYS A 203 -7.79 -17.98 -21.95
C LYS A 203 -7.42 -19.31 -22.61
N LYS A 204 -6.32 -19.92 -22.15
CA LYS A 204 -5.86 -21.24 -22.62
C LYS A 204 -6.64 -22.41 -22.02
N GLY A 205 -7.68 -22.15 -21.22
CA GLY A 205 -8.55 -23.18 -20.64
C GLY A 205 -7.90 -24.01 -19.53
N LYS A 206 -6.71 -23.61 -19.02
CA LYS A 206 -5.93 -24.42 -18.06
C LYS A 206 -6.62 -24.70 -16.72
N TYR A 207 -7.67 -23.95 -16.39
CA TYR A 207 -8.43 -24.08 -15.16
C TYR A 207 -9.68 -24.96 -15.29
N GLN A 208 -9.99 -25.40 -16.51
CA GLN A 208 -11.03 -26.39 -16.79
C GLN A 208 -10.38 -27.77 -16.61
N GLY A 209 -10.81 -28.55 -15.61
CA GLY A 209 -10.19 -29.82 -15.21
C GLY A 209 -9.66 -29.87 -13.76
N GLY A 210 -10.07 -28.93 -12.89
CA GLY A 210 -9.79 -28.99 -11.45
C GLY A 210 -8.44 -28.44 -10.99
N ASN A 211 -7.53 -28.08 -11.91
CA ASN A 211 -6.23 -27.48 -11.56
C ASN A 211 -6.34 -25.99 -11.23
N THR A 212 -6.94 -25.66 -10.09
CA THR A 212 -7.17 -24.26 -9.65
C THR A 212 -6.02 -23.66 -8.83
N LEU A 213 -4.98 -24.44 -8.54
CA LEU A 213 -3.91 -24.06 -7.61
C LEU A 213 -3.27 -22.70 -7.94
N ARG A 214 -2.97 -22.43 -9.20
CA ARG A 214 -2.33 -21.16 -9.60
C ARG A 214 -3.24 -19.95 -9.42
N LEU A 215 -4.53 -20.12 -9.72
CA LEU A 215 -5.54 -19.08 -9.49
C LEU A 215 -5.78 -18.88 -7.99
N GLU A 216 -5.73 -19.96 -7.20
CA GLU A 216 -5.81 -19.88 -5.74
C GLU A 216 -4.62 -19.11 -5.15
N LEU A 217 -3.39 -19.44 -5.53
CA LEU A 217 -2.18 -18.73 -5.06
C LEU A 217 -2.20 -17.25 -5.47
N CYS A 218 -2.59 -16.97 -6.70
CA CYS A 218 -2.75 -15.59 -7.20
C CYS A 218 -3.83 -14.84 -6.42
N GLY A 219 -5.00 -15.45 -6.21
CA GLY A 219 -6.08 -14.89 -5.41
C GLY A 219 -5.65 -14.61 -3.97
N THR A 220 -4.98 -15.55 -3.30
CA THR A 220 -4.47 -15.35 -1.93
C THR A 220 -3.47 -14.21 -1.85
N TYR A 221 -2.52 -14.12 -2.80
CA TYR A 221 -1.57 -13.01 -2.85
C TYR A 221 -2.27 -11.66 -3.11
N TRP A 222 -3.24 -11.63 -4.03
CA TRP A 222 -4.00 -10.42 -4.34
C TRP A 222 -4.85 -9.94 -3.16
N HIS A 223 -5.55 -10.83 -2.47
CA HIS A 223 -6.28 -10.52 -1.24
C HIS A 223 -5.36 -10.02 -0.13
N PHE A 224 -4.16 -10.59 -0.01
CA PHE A 224 -3.17 -10.10 0.94
C PHE A 224 -2.74 -8.67 0.61
N LEU A 225 -2.44 -8.38 -0.65
CA LEU A 225 -2.08 -7.04 -1.09
C LEU A 225 -3.22 -6.04 -0.87
N ASP A 226 -4.46 -6.45 -1.13
CA ASP A 226 -5.65 -5.65 -0.85
C ASP A 226 -5.78 -5.34 0.66
N GLY A 227 -5.58 -6.33 1.52
CA GLY A 227 -5.58 -6.17 2.97
C GLY A 227 -4.44 -5.27 3.48
N LEU A 228 -3.25 -5.41 2.89
CA LEU A 228 -2.10 -4.56 3.18
C LEU A 228 -2.40 -3.09 2.82
N TRP A 229 -3.04 -2.84 1.68
CA TRP A 229 -3.45 -1.49 1.31
C TRP A 229 -4.48 -0.92 2.27
N LEU A 230 -5.52 -1.68 2.64
CA LEU A 230 -6.51 -1.22 3.62
C LEU A 230 -5.87 -0.87 4.97
N TYR A 231 -4.89 -1.67 5.41
CA TYR A 231 -4.08 -1.33 6.58
C TYR A 231 -3.36 0.02 6.41
N LEU A 232 -2.67 0.24 5.30
CA LEU A 232 -1.97 1.51 5.04
C LEU A 232 -2.93 2.69 4.93
N PHE A 233 -4.08 2.50 4.29
CA PHE A 233 -5.11 3.53 4.17
C PHE A 233 -5.66 3.94 5.53
N LEU A 234 -6.00 2.97 6.39
CA LEU A 234 -6.44 3.24 7.76
C LEU A 234 -5.32 3.89 8.59
N PHE A 235 -4.09 3.41 8.44
CA PHE A 235 -2.92 4.00 9.09
C PHE A 235 -2.76 5.47 8.72
N LEU A 236 -2.86 5.82 7.44
CA LEU A 236 -2.79 7.21 6.99
C LEU A 236 -3.97 8.04 7.52
N LEU A 237 -5.18 7.47 7.57
CA LEU A 237 -6.41 8.14 8.03
C LEU A 237 -6.45 8.37 9.55
N PHE A 238 -5.82 7.52 10.36
CA PHE A 238 -5.79 7.72 11.82
C PHE A 238 -4.69 8.67 12.28
N ILE A 239 -3.66 8.87 11.46
CA ILE A 239 -2.49 9.68 11.81
C ILE A 239 -2.59 11.12 11.27
N HIS A 240 -3.38 11.33 10.22
CA HIS A 240 -3.73 12.65 9.65
C HIS A 240 -5.22 12.88 9.88
#